data_AF-A0A0M2S680-F1
#
_entry.id   AF-A0A0M2S680-F1
#
_cell.length_a   1.000
_cell.length_b   1.000
_cell.length_c   1.000
_cell.angle_alpha   90.00
_cell.angle_beta   90.00
_cell.angle_gamma   90.00
#
_symmetry.space_group_name_H-M   'P 1'
#
loop_
_entity.id
_entity.type
_entity.pdbx_description
1 polymer ?
#
loop_
_entity_poly.entity_id
_entity_poly.type
_entity_poly.pdbx_seq_one_letter_code
_entity_poly.pdbx_strand_id
1 'polypeptide(L)'
;MWNDVIDHGSATPHPDQAARGGRLDARANLLIAEYHAIRAVVAQKSSASHALVGAYLTVVAVLLGFVVANRADPRLLVTVPILAASSGITILRRRRDREAANRYILDVLRPIAVECSGDERILTWEDFYARHRDERSLRYEFGLQLVFPLSAAAALIATLPLLDSVGDWLAWLAGLLFLGALLYTYVEQNRTHLARAAGAAGTSCRLIVARLRGR
;
A
#
# COMPACT_ATOMS: atom_id res chain seq x y z
N MET A 1 65.82 2.48 -34.04
CA MET A 1 66.34 2.51 -32.67
C MET A 1 65.49 3.49 -31.87
N TRP A 2 64.30 3.05 -31.45
CA TRP A 2 63.36 3.71 -30.53
C TRP A 2 62.25 2.69 -30.25
N ASN A 3 61.87 2.54 -28.98
CA ASN A 3 60.74 1.77 -28.44
C ASN A 3 60.96 0.30 -28.06
N ASP A 4 61.99 0.05 -27.24
CA ASP A 4 62.01 -1.03 -26.23
C ASP A 4 61.40 -0.55 -24.90
N VAL A 5 60.13 -0.13 -24.90
CA VAL A 5 59.41 0.22 -23.66
C VAL A 5 57.97 -0.27 -23.74
N ILE A 6 57.80 -1.59 -23.80
CA ILE A 6 56.59 -2.23 -23.30
C ILE A 6 57.06 -3.31 -22.32
N ASP A 7 57.51 -2.84 -21.17
CA ASP A 7 57.59 -3.67 -19.99
C ASP A 7 56.14 -3.97 -19.58
N HIS A 8 55.63 -5.12 -20.05
CA HIS A 8 54.44 -5.73 -19.49
C HIS A 8 54.78 -6.20 -18.08
N GLY A 9 54.85 -5.24 -17.17
CA GLY A 9 54.81 -5.46 -15.74
C GLY A 9 53.57 -6.27 -15.43
N SER A 10 53.74 -7.59 -15.42
CA SER A 10 52.84 -8.55 -14.82
C SER A 10 52.91 -8.32 -13.32
N ALA A 11 52.32 -7.20 -12.88
CA ALA A 11 52.00 -6.95 -11.51
C ALA A 11 50.99 -8.03 -11.12
N THR A 12 51.50 -9.17 -10.66
CA THR A 12 50.71 -10.16 -9.94
C THR A 12 49.98 -9.38 -8.84
N PRO A 13 48.64 -9.29 -8.90
CA PRO A 13 47.90 -8.49 -7.94
C PRO A 13 48.27 -8.98 -6.55
N HIS A 14 48.67 -8.05 -5.68
CA HIS A 14 49.04 -8.35 -4.30
C HIS A 14 47.92 -9.21 -3.69
N PRO A 15 48.20 -10.35 -3.05
CA PRO A 15 47.17 -11.28 -2.56
C PRO A 15 46.13 -10.61 -1.65
N ASP A 16 46.53 -9.54 -0.94
CA ASP A 16 45.64 -8.71 -0.12
C ASP A 16 44.64 -7.87 -0.92
N GLN A 17 44.97 -7.44 -2.14
CA GLN A 17 44.05 -6.72 -3.03
C GLN A 17 43.01 -7.67 -3.64
N ALA A 18 43.41 -8.88 -4.05
CA ALA A 18 42.49 -9.90 -4.55
C ALA A 18 41.51 -10.36 -3.45
N ALA A 19 41.99 -10.56 -2.22
CA ALA A 19 41.15 -10.94 -1.08
C ALA A 19 40.23 -9.80 -0.58
N ARG A 20 40.56 -8.53 -0.85
CA ARG A 20 39.67 -7.38 -0.58
C ARG A 20 38.60 -7.23 -1.66
N GLY A 21 38.97 -7.37 -2.94
CA GLY A 21 38.02 -7.35 -4.06
C GLY A 21 36.94 -8.42 -3.89
N GLY A 22 37.33 -9.68 -3.65
CA GLY A 22 36.37 -10.77 -3.45
C GLY A 22 35.44 -10.59 -2.23
N ARG A 23 35.88 -9.87 -1.17
CA ARG A 23 35.03 -9.55 -0.02
C ARG A 23 34.04 -8.42 -0.31
N LEU A 24 34.42 -7.43 -1.11
CA LEU A 24 33.52 -6.37 -1.56
C LEU A 24 32.47 -6.92 -2.51
N ASP A 25 32.86 -7.80 -3.44
CA ASP A 25 31.94 -8.48 -4.35
C ASP A 25 30.94 -9.36 -3.60
N ALA A 26 31.38 -10.09 -2.57
CA ALA A 26 30.50 -10.89 -1.74
C ALA A 26 29.48 -10.04 -0.95
N ARG A 27 29.90 -8.89 -0.41
CA ARG A 27 29.02 -7.95 0.32
C ARG A 27 28.01 -7.29 -0.62
N ALA A 28 28.46 -6.83 -1.78
CA ALA A 28 27.58 -6.26 -2.81
C ALA A 28 26.54 -7.28 -3.29
N ASN A 29 26.96 -8.52 -3.56
CA ASN A 29 26.05 -9.61 -3.95
C ASN A 29 25.02 -9.94 -2.87
N LEU A 30 25.41 -9.89 -1.59
CA LEU A 30 24.48 -10.10 -0.48
C LEU A 30 23.44 -8.98 -0.37
N LEU A 31 23.85 -7.72 -0.51
CA LEU A 31 22.95 -6.56 -0.52
C LEU A 31 21.96 -6.61 -1.70
N ILE A 32 22.45 -6.98 -2.88
CA ILE A 32 21.63 -7.17 -4.07
C ILE A 32 20.61 -8.31 -3.84
N ALA A 33 21.04 -9.42 -3.25
CA ALA A 33 20.17 -10.54 -2.93
C ALA A 33 19.09 -10.15 -1.90
N GLU A 34 19.44 -9.41 -0.85
CA GLU A 34 18.50 -8.92 0.16
C GLU A 34 17.48 -7.95 -0.46
N TYR A 35 17.95 -7.00 -1.27
CA TYR A 35 17.08 -6.08 -2.01
C TYR A 35 16.10 -6.82 -2.91
N HIS A 36 16.57 -7.81 -3.70
CA HIS A 36 15.70 -8.61 -4.56
C HIS A 36 14.69 -9.44 -3.75
N ALA A 37 15.09 -10.02 -2.62
CA ALA A 37 14.19 -10.76 -1.74
C ALA A 37 13.06 -9.86 -1.22
N ILE A 38 13.39 -8.65 -0.76
CA ILE A 38 12.38 -7.68 -0.27
C ILE A 38 11.44 -7.27 -1.41
N ARG A 39 11.98 -6.96 -2.60
CA ARG A 39 11.18 -6.60 -3.78
C ARG A 39 10.24 -7.73 -4.19
N ALA A 40 10.70 -8.98 -4.16
CA ALA A 40 9.88 -10.15 -4.44
C ALA A 40 8.72 -10.27 -3.43
N VAL A 41 8.98 -10.11 -2.13
CA VAL A 41 7.94 -10.12 -1.09
C VAL A 41 6.92 -8.99 -1.30
N VAL A 42 7.38 -7.78 -1.62
CA VAL A 42 6.50 -6.63 -1.91
C VAL A 42 5.62 -6.90 -3.13
N ALA A 43 6.20 -7.43 -4.21
CA ALA A 43 5.49 -7.77 -5.45
C ALA A 43 4.44 -8.87 -5.21
N GLN A 44 4.81 -9.94 -4.50
CA GLN A 44 3.89 -11.02 -4.12
C GLN A 44 2.73 -10.50 -3.26
N LYS A 45 3.03 -9.66 -2.27
CA LYS A 45 1.98 -9.02 -1.44
C LYS A 45 1.09 -8.12 -2.30
N SER A 46 1.63 -7.43 -3.31
CA SER A 46 0.87 -6.58 -4.25
C SER A 46 -0.12 -7.37 -5.09
N SER A 47 0.36 -8.41 -5.79
CA SER A 47 -0.49 -9.29 -6.59
C SER A 47 -1.64 -9.87 -5.76
N ALA A 48 -1.33 -10.39 -4.57
CA ALA A 48 -2.35 -10.98 -3.71
C ALA A 48 -3.33 -9.93 -3.11
N SER A 49 -2.97 -8.65 -3.01
CA SER A 49 -3.95 -7.59 -2.67
C SER A 49 -4.95 -7.35 -3.80
N HIS A 50 -4.49 -7.31 -5.06
CA HIS A 50 -5.40 -7.15 -6.21
C HIS A 50 -6.33 -8.35 -6.36
N ALA A 51 -5.81 -9.57 -6.15
CA ALA A 51 -6.62 -10.78 -6.15
C ALA A 51 -7.71 -10.75 -5.08
N LEU A 52 -7.39 -10.28 -3.86
CA LEU A 52 -8.37 -10.11 -2.78
C LEU A 52 -9.46 -9.09 -3.11
N VAL A 53 -9.09 -7.94 -3.70
CA VAL A 53 -10.07 -6.92 -4.15
C VAL A 53 -10.99 -7.52 -5.22
N GLY A 54 -10.41 -8.20 -6.21
CA GLY A 54 -11.19 -8.84 -7.28
C GLY A 54 -12.16 -9.88 -6.73
N ALA A 55 -11.68 -10.80 -5.88
CA ALA A 55 -12.51 -11.81 -5.24
C ALA A 55 -13.64 -11.20 -4.40
N TYR A 56 -13.34 -10.15 -3.62
CA TYR A 56 -14.35 -9.41 -2.86
C TYR A 56 -15.44 -8.85 -3.78
N LEU A 57 -15.06 -8.14 -4.84
CA LEU A 57 -16.00 -7.55 -5.79
C LEU A 57 -16.87 -8.62 -6.49
N THR A 58 -16.28 -9.76 -6.84
CA THR A 58 -17.03 -10.88 -7.41
C THR A 58 -18.06 -11.42 -6.42
N VAL A 59 -17.68 -11.66 -5.16
CA VAL A 59 -18.61 -12.17 -4.14
C VAL A 59 -19.74 -11.16 -3.88
N VAL A 60 -19.43 -9.87 -3.77
CA VAL A 60 -20.45 -8.82 -3.59
C VAL A 60 -21.38 -8.75 -4.79
N ALA A 61 -20.85 -8.79 -6.01
CA ALA A 61 -21.67 -8.77 -7.23
C ALA A 61 -22.58 -10.00 -7.32
N VAL A 62 -22.09 -11.18 -6.93
CA VAL A 62 -22.87 -12.42 -6.87
C VAL A 62 -23.98 -12.31 -5.84
N LEU A 63 -23.69 -11.85 -4.61
CA LEU A 63 -24.70 -11.63 -3.58
C LEU A 63 -25.78 -10.64 -4.04
N LEU A 64 -25.37 -9.52 -4.62
CA LEU A 64 -26.30 -8.53 -5.16
C LEU A 64 -27.14 -9.12 -6.30
N GLY A 65 -26.53 -9.90 -7.20
CA GLY A 65 -27.21 -10.60 -8.27
C GLY A 65 -28.25 -11.59 -7.75
N PHE A 66 -27.94 -12.36 -6.70
CA PHE A 66 -28.92 -13.26 -6.07
C PHE A 66 -30.11 -12.51 -5.47
N VAL A 67 -29.85 -11.41 -4.77
CA VAL A 67 -30.92 -10.61 -4.15
C VAL A 67 -31.80 -9.94 -5.20
N VAL A 68 -31.20 -9.34 -6.24
CA VAL A 68 -31.94 -8.59 -7.27
C VAL A 68 -32.62 -9.52 -8.29
N ALA A 69 -31.91 -10.52 -8.80
CA ALA A 69 -32.42 -11.36 -9.89
C ALA A 69 -33.25 -12.55 -9.41
N ASN A 70 -32.84 -13.20 -8.32
CA ASN A 70 -33.48 -14.43 -7.84
C ASN A 70 -34.48 -14.18 -6.69
N ARG A 71 -34.70 -12.92 -6.29
CA ARG A 71 -35.48 -12.54 -5.09
C ARG A 71 -35.04 -13.34 -3.85
N ALA A 72 -33.74 -13.62 -3.77
CA ALA A 72 -33.17 -14.27 -2.59
C ALA A 72 -33.40 -13.38 -1.37
N ASP A 73 -33.36 -13.99 -0.18
CA ASP A 73 -33.56 -13.28 1.07
C ASP A 73 -32.56 -12.11 1.17
N PRO A 74 -33.04 -10.83 1.21
CA PRO A 74 -32.16 -9.67 1.25
C PRO A 74 -31.33 -9.59 2.54
N ARG A 75 -31.64 -10.40 3.56
CA ARG A 75 -30.80 -10.59 4.76
C ARG A 75 -29.40 -11.10 4.43
N LEU A 76 -29.20 -11.72 3.26
CA LEU A 76 -27.86 -12.09 2.76
C LEU A 76 -26.92 -10.88 2.63
N LEU A 77 -27.43 -9.66 2.46
CA LEU A 77 -26.58 -8.46 2.37
C LEU A 77 -25.91 -8.11 3.70
N VAL A 78 -26.38 -8.64 4.83
CA VAL A 78 -25.75 -8.44 6.15
C VAL A 78 -24.36 -9.08 6.23
N THR A 79 -24.02 -10.03 5.34
CA THR A 79 -22.67 -10.59 5.26
C THR A 79 -21.67 -9.64 4.59
N VAL A 80 -22.13 -8.68 3.79
CA VAL A 80 -21.26 -7.75 3.03
C VAL A 80 -20.39 -6.91 3.96
N PRO A 81 -20.89 -6.27 5.05
CA PRO A 81 -20.05 -5.55 6.01
C PRO A 81 -18.94 -6.40 6.63
N ILE A 82 -19.20 -7.68 6.89
CA ILE A 82 -18.21 -8.61 7.47
C ILE A 82 -17.10 -8.88 6.44
N LEU A 83 -17.47 -9.20 5.20
CA LEU A 83 -16.54 -9.42 4.10
C LEU A 83 -15.73 -8.16 3.77
N ALA A 84 -16.38 -6.99 3.81
CA ALA A 84 -15.75 -5.70 3.58
C ALA A 84 -14.71 -5.39 4.66
N ALA A 85 -15.03 -5.65 5.93
CA ALA A 85 -14.12 -5.45 7.03
C ALA A 85 -12.93 -6.42 6.97
N SER A 86 -13.16 -7.72 6.78
CA SER A 86 -12.08 -8.71 6.70
C SER A 86 -11.11 -8.42 5.55
N SER A 87 -11.65 -8.10 4.37
CA SER A 87 -10.88 -7.81 3.17
C SER A 87 -10.17 -6.46 3.29
N GLY A 88 -10.89 -5.42 3.72
CA GLY A 88 -10.37 -4.07 3.88
C GLY A 88 -9.23 -4.00 4.89
N ILE A 89 -9.40 -4.58 6.08
CA ILE A 89 -8.35 -4.62 7.12
C ILE A 89 -7.12 -5.39 6.62
N THR A 90 -7.32 -6.51 5.90
CA THR A 90 -6.21 -7.29 5.35
C THR A 90 -5.41 -6.49 4.32
N ILE A 91 -6.07 -5.72 3.45
CA ILE A 91 -5.41 -4.87 2.46
C ILE A 91 -4.67 -3.73 3.13
N LEU A 92 -5.29 -3.07 4.11
CA LEU A 92 -4.70 -2.01 4.91
C LEU A 92 -3.41 -2.46 5.62
N ARG A 93 -3.44 -3.65 6.24
CA ARG A 93 -2.27 -4.28 6.86
C ARG A 93 -1.15 -4.53 5.84
N ARG A 94 -1.47 -5.06 4.66
CA ARG A 94 -0.48 -5.29 3.59
C ARG A 94 0.16 -4.00 3.10
N ARG A 95 -0.59 -2.90 3.06
CA ARG A 95 -0.05 -1.57 2.72
C ARG A 95 0.98 -1.12 3.77
N ARG A 96 0.66 -1.27 5.06
CA ARG A 96 1.60 -0.96 6.16
C ARG A 96 2.88 -1.77 6.06
N ASP A 97 2.79 -3.05 5.73
CA ASP A 97 3.97 -3.90 5.53
C ASP A 97 4.85 -3.42 4.36
N ARG A 98 4.24 -2.99 3.24
CA ARG A 98 5.01 -2.44 2.10
C ARG A 98 5.71 -1.14 2.47
N GLU A 99 5.04 -0.29 3.25
CA GLU A 99 5.62 0.98 3.70
C GLU A 99 6.75 0.76 4.72
N ALA A 100 6.65 -0.26 5.58
CA ALA A 100 7.74 -0.67 6.45
C ALA A 100 8.94 -1.23 5.66
N ALA A 101 8.68 -2.07 4.65
CA ALA A 101 9.73 -2.58 3.77
C ALA A 101 10.42 -1.47 2.98
N ASN A 102 9.66 -0.49 2.47
CA ASN A 102 10.22 0.66 1.77
C ASN A 102 11.11 1.52 2.68
N ARG A 103 10.68 1.74 3.94
CA ARG A 103 11.52 2.43 4.93
C ARG A 103 12.79 1.67 5.24
N TYR A 104 12.73 0.34 5.39
CA TYR A 104 13.94 -0.46 5.59
C TYR A 104 14.92 -0.34 4.40
N ILE A 105 14.43 -0.33 3.17
CA ILE A 105 15.29 -0.13 1.99
C ILE A 105 15.99 1.22 2.05
N LEU A 106 15.26 2.29 2.34
CA LEU A 106 15.79 3.65 2.34
C LEU A 106 16.69 3.95 3.55
N ASP A 107 16.30 3.49 4.74
CA ASP A 107 16.95 3.84 6.00
C ASP A 107 18.13 2.91 6.32
N VAL A 108 18.12 1.66 5.82
CA VAL A 108 19.13 0.63 6.15
C VAL A 108 19.93 0.21 4.93
N LEU A 109 19.28 -0.27 3.86
CA LEU A 109 20.00 -0.82 2.70
C LEU A 109 20.72 0.25 1.88
N ARG A 110 20.08 1.41 1.66
CA ARG A 110 20.67 2.50 0.89
C ARG A 110 22.00 3.01 1.46
N PRO A 111 22.13 3.38 2.76
CA PRO A 111 23.41 3.86 3.27
C PRO A 111 24.52 2.80 3.18
N ILE A 112 24.20 1.53 3.44
CA ILE A 112 25.16 0.43 3.33
C ILE A 112 25.59 0.22 1.86
N ALA A 113 24.66 0.33 0.92
CA ALA A 113 24.95 0.22 -0.51
C ALA A 113 25.85 1.35 -1.00
N VAL A 114 25.63 2.59 -0.54
CA VAL A 114 26.48 3.75 -0.85
C VAL A 114 27.88 3.57 -0.26
N GLU A 115 28.00 3.08 0.97
CA GLU A 115 29.30 2.79 1.60
C GLU A 115 30.08 1.70 0.84
N CYS A 116 29.39 0.68 0.34
CA CYS A 116 30.02 -0.42 -0.40
C CYS A 116 30.39 -0.05 -1.83
N SER A 117 29.63 0.82 -2.49
CA SER A 117 29.84 1.16 -3.91
C SER A 117 30.68 2.43 -4.13
N GLY A 118 30.68 3.35 -3.15
CA GLY A 118 31.22 4.70 -3.32
C GLY A 118 30.39 5.60 -4.26
N ASP A 119 29.19 5.17 -4.69
CA ASP A 119 28.31 5.94 -5.57
C ASP A 119 26.99 6.28 -4.86
N GLU A 120 26.78 7.58 -4.61
CA GLU A 120 25.55 8.12 -4.03
C GLU A 120 24.32 8.01 -4.96
N ARG A 121 24.54 7.74 -6.26
CA ARG A 121 23.49 7.62 -7.26
C ARG A 121 22.82 6.24 -7.26
N ILE A 122 23.19 5.37 -6.34
CA ILE A 122 22.50 4.09 -6.16
C ILE A 122 21.06 4.36 -5.68
N LEU A 123 20.10 3.68 -6.34
CA LEU A 123 18.65 3.82 -6.15
C LEU A 123 18.01 5.15 -6.61
N THR A 124 18.69 5.96 -7.44
CA THR A 124 18.12 7.23 -7.97
C THR A 124 16.78 7.04 -8.70
N TRP A 125 16.56 5.87 -9.31
CA TRP A 125 15.29 5.53 -9.97
C TRP A 125 14.13 5.49 -8.97
N GLU A 126 14.35 5.01 -7.74
CA GLU A 126 13.31 4.97 -6.71
C GLU A 126 12.95 6.38 -6.25
N ASP A 127 13.95 7.25 -6.07
CA ASP A 127 13.75 8.67 -5.76
C ASP A 127 13.04 9.42 -6.90
N PHE A 128 13.36 9.08 -8.15
CA PHE A 128 12.67 9.63 -9.32
C PHE A 128 11.21 9.17 -9.38
N TYR A 129 10.97 7.88 -9.20
CA TYR A 129 9.63 7.31 -9.23
C TYR A 129 8.77 7.79 -8.06
N ALA A 130 9.33 7.90 -6.85
CA ALA A 130 8.64 8.43 -5.68
C ALA A 130 8.13 9.86 -5.92
N ARG A 131 8.97 10.74 -6.46
CA ARG A 131 8.60 12.13 -6.80
C ARG A 131 7.47 12.23 -7.84
N HIS A 132 7.37 11.27 -8.77
CA HIS A 132 6.33 11.25 -9.80
C HIS A 132 5.05 10.50 -9.38
N ARG A 133 5.07 9.76 -8.26
CA ARG A 133 3.92 9.00 -7.76
C ARG A 133 2.91 9.87 -7.00
N ASP A 134 3.35 10.98 -6.42
CA ASP A 134 2.66 11.66 -5.31
C ASP A 134 1.28 12.26 -5.63
N GLU A 135 0.97 12.67 -6.86
CA GLU A 135 -0.27 13.44 -7.09
C GLU A 135 -1.45 12.63 -7.66
N ARG A 136 -1.19 11.65 -8.53
CA ARG A 136 -2.25 10.86 -9.20
C ARG A 136 -2.53 9.52 -8.52
N SER A 137 -1.51 8.91 -7.90
CA SER A 137 -1.63 7.56 -7.31
C SER A 137 -2.42 7.58 -6.00
N LEU A 138 -2.22 8.60 -5.16
CA LEU A 138 -2.83 8.62 -3.83
C LEU A 138 -4.35 8.68 -3.91
N ARG A 139 -4.94 9.55 -4.75
CA ARG A 139 -6.41 9.64 -4.88
C ARG A 139 -7.02 8.34 -5.40
N TYR A 140 -6.34 7.67 -6.33
CA TYR A 140 -6.80 6.40 -6.88
C TYR A 140 -6.75 5.28 -5.83
N GLU A 141 -5.65 5.19 -5.08
CA GLU A 141 -5.52 4.22 -3.98
C GLU A 141 -6.54 4.49 -2.86
N PHE A 142 -6.78 5.77 -2.52
CA PHE A 142 -7.81 6.18 -1.57
C PHE A 142 -9.22 5.82 -2.07
N GLY A 143 -9.51 6.09 -3.35
CA GLY A 143 -10.79 5.75 -3.96
C GLY A 143 -11.05 4.24 -3.94
N LEU A 144 -10.04 3.43 -4.26
CA LEU A 144 -10.14 1.97 -4.19
C LEU A 144 -10.38 1.47 -2.76
N GLN A 145 -9.76 2.10 -1.76
CA GLN A 145 -9.96 1.73 -0.35
C GLN A 145 -11.35 2.10 0.16
N LEU A 146 -11.95 3.19 -0.34
CA LEU A 146 -13.31 3.61 0.02
C LEU A 146 -14.39 2.64 -0.47
N VAL A 147 -14.10 1.79 -1.45
CA VAL A 147 -15.05 0.79 -1.95
C VAL A 147 -15.54 -0.11 -0.82
N PHE A 148 -14.66 -0.54 0.10
CA PHE A 148 -15.03 -1.41 1.22
C PHE A 148 -16.01 -0.76 2.20
N PRO A 149 -15.70 0.38 2.84
CA PRO A 149 -16.63 1.01 3.79
C PRO A 149 -17.92 1.49 3.11
N LEU A 150 -17.87 1.95 1.86
CA LEU A 150 -19.06 2.41 1.14
C LEU A 150 -20.01 1.26 0.82
N SER A 151 -19.50 0.12 0.33
CA SER A 151 -20.32 -1.05 0.05
C SER A 151 -20.90 -1.68 1.32
N ALA A 152 -20.13 -1.70 2.43
CA ALA A 152 -20.63 -2.11 3.73
C ALA A 152 -21.75 -1.19 4.26
N ALA A 153 -21.56 0.13 4.17
CA ALA A 153 -22.58 1.10 4.58
C ALA A 153 -23.85 0.98 3.73
N ALA A 154 -23.70 0.88 2.40
CA ALA A 154 -24.82 0.70 1.49
C ALA A 154 -25.60 -0.59 1.79
N ALA A 155 -24.92 -1.70 2.07
CA ALA A 155 -25.56 -2.95 2.46
C ALA A 155 -26.34 -2.81 3.78
N LEU A 156 -25.76 -2.21 4.82
CA LEU A 156 -26.45 -1.99 6.10
C LEU A 156 -27.70 -1.12 5.95
N ILE A 157 -27.60 -0.04 5.18
CA ILE A 157 -28.73 0.87 4.90
C ILE A 157 -29.83 0.13 4.14
N ALA A 158 -29.48 -0.65 3.12
CA ALA A 158 -30.42 -1.43 2.34
C ALA A 158 -31.14 -2.51 3.17
N THR A 159 -30.46 -3.08 4.17
CA THR A 159 -31.04 -4.11 5.07
C THR A 159 -31.87 -3.54 6.21
N LEU A 160 -31.75 -2.24 6.52
CA LEU A 160 -32.45 -1.60 7.64
C LEU A 160 -33.99 -1.78 7.62
N PRO A 161 -34.71 -1.60 6.49
CA PRO A 161 -36.17 -1.76 6.47
C PRO A 161 -36.64 -3.22 6.55
N LEU A 162 -35.72 -4.19 6.58
CA LEU A 162 -36.00 -5.63 6.52
C LEU A 162 -35.76 -6.34 7.87
N LEU A 163 -35.52 -5.56 8.93
CA LEU A 163 -35.18 -6.05 10.28
C LEU A 163 -36.45 -6.38 11.07
N ASP A 164 -36.92 -7.61 10.95
CA ASP A 164 -38.16 -8.05 11.60
C ASP A 164 -37.92 -8.86 12.88
N SER A 165 -36.77 -9.54 12.99
CA SER A 165 -36.47 -10.42 14.13
C SER A 165 -35.28 -9.93 14.96
N VAL A 166 -35.22 -10.36 16.22
CA VAL A 166 -34.08 -10.10 17.12
C VAL A 166 -32.77 -10.61 16.52
N GLY A 167 -32.82 -11.74 15.81
CA GLY A 167 -31.66 -12.29 15.11
C GLY A 167 -31.14 -11.35 14.02
N ASP A 168 -32.03 -10.74 13.25
CA ASP A 168 -31.67 -9.79 12.21
C ASP A 168 -31.02 -8.53 12.80
N TRP A 169 -31.56 -8.04 13.92
CA TRP A 169 -30.95 -6.93 14.66
C TRP A 169 -29.54 -7.25 15.17
N LEU A 170 -29.33 -8.45 15.73
CA LEU A 170 -28.01 -8.88 16.17
C LEU A 170 -27.02 -8.98 15.00
N ALA A 171 -27.45 -9.54 13.87
CA ALA A 171 -26.62 -9.65 12.67
C ALA A 171 -26.29 -8.26 12.10
N TRP A 172 -27.26 -7.35 12.06
CA TRP A 172 -27.07 -5.97 11.62
C TRP A 172 -26.11 -5.19 12.52
N LEU A 173 -26.26 -5.31 13.85
CA LEU A 173 -25.34 -4.71 14.83
C LEU A 173 -23.93 -5.28 14.70
N ALA A 174 -23.79 -6.57 14.46
CA ALA A 174 -22.48 -7.17 14.17
C ALA A 174 -21.86 -6.55 12.91
N GLY A 175 -22.63 -6.43 11.82
CA GLY A 175 -22.19 -5.76 10.60
C GLY A 175 -21.78 -4.30 10.83
N LEU A 176 -22.54 -3.56 11.64
CA LEU A 176 -22.22 -2.19 12.04
C LEU A 176 -20.91 -2.12 12.83
N LEU A 177 -20.67 -3.05 13.76
CA LEU A 177 -19.43 -3.13 14.52
C LEU A 177 -18.23 -3.42 13.61
N PHE A 178 -18.38 -4.31 12.63
CA PHE A 178 -17.35 -4.57 11.63
C PHE A 178 -17.05 -3.34 10.75
N LEU A 179 -18.10 -2.60 10.33
CA LEU A 179 -17.94 -1.33 9.63
C LEU A 179 -17.20 -0.30 10.50
N GLY A 180 -17.55 -0.21 11.79
CA GLY A 180 -16.88 0.65 12.75
C GLY A 180 -15.39 0.32 12.89
N ALA A 181 -15.04 -0.96 13.02
CA ALA A 181 -13.66 -1.42 13.06
C ALA A 181 -12.88 -1.12 11.76
N LEU A 182 -13.53 -1.30 10.61
CA LEU A 182 -12.95 -0.95 9.31
C LEU A 182 -12.69 0.56 9.20
N LEU A 183 -13.65 1.40 9.58
CA LEU A 183 -13.50 2.85 9.57
C LEU A 183 -12.42 3.31 10.56
N TYR A 184 -12.38 2.72 11.75
CA TYR A 184 -11.35 3.01 12.75
C TYR A 184 -9.95 2.73 12.21
N THR A 185 -9.71 1.52 11.70
CA THR A 185 -8.41 1.14 11.12
C THR A 185 -8.03 2.01 9.92
N TYR A 186 -9.00 2.34 9.08
CA TYR A 186 -8.81 3.24 7.95
C TYR A 186 -8.40 4.66 8.37
N VAL A 187 -9.10 5.23 9.36
CA VAL A 187 -8.79 6.55 9.90
C VAL A 187 -7.42 6.55 10.56
N GLU A 188 -7.14 5.55 11.40
CA GLU A 188 -5.86 5.41 12.09
C GLU A 188 -4.68 5.40 11.10
N GLN A 189 -4.78 4.57 10.06
CA GLN A 189 -3.72 4.46 9.05
C GLN A 189 -3.58 5.73 8.20
N ASN A 190 -4.67 6.45 7.96
CA ASN A 190 -4.66 7.66 7.13
C ASN A 190 -4.61 8.95 7.95
N ARG A 191 -4.41 8.92 9.28
CA ARG A 191 -4.43 10.10 10.16
C ARG A 191 -3.56 11.25 9.65
N THR A 192 -2.34 10.94 9.21
CA THR A 192 -1.38 11.94 8.71
C THR A 192 -1.79 12.57 7.37
N HIS A 193 -2.54 11.83 6.54
CA HIS A 193 -3.09 12.32 5.28
C HIS A 193 -4.41 13.08 5.49
N LEU A 194 -5.27 12.59 6.38
CA LEU A 194 -6.53 13.22 6.76
C LEU A 194 -6.29 14.55 7.46
N ALA A 195 -5.27 14.65 8.33
CA ALA A 195 -4.88 15.91 8.96
C ALA A 195 -4.46 16.97 7.91
N ARG A 196 -3.70 16.57 6.90
CA ARG A 196 -3.31 17.44 5.77
C ARG A 196 -4.52 17.85 4.92
N ALA A 197 -5.42 16.93 4.61
CA ALA A 197 -6.63 17.21 3.84
C ALA A 197 -7.62 18.11 4.59
N ALA A 198 -7.82 17.88 5.90
CA ALA A 198 -8.67 18.70 6.74
C ALA A 198 -8.12 20.12 6.90
N GLY A 199 -6.79 20.27 7.01
CA GLY A 199 -6.13 21.57 7.02
C GLY A 199 -6.33 22.35 5.71
N ALA A 200 -6.20 21.69 4.56
CA ALA A 200 -6.43 22.27 3.24
C ALA A 200 -7.91 22.63 2.99
N ALA A 201 -8.84 21.77 3.42
CA ALA A 201 -10.28 22.06 3.33
C ALA A 201 -10.68 23.25 4.21
N GLY A 202 -10.07 23.39 5.41
CA GLY A 202 -10.29 24.51 6.31
C GLY A 202 -9.84 25.85 5.72
N THR A 203 -8.70 25.88 5.01
CA THR A 203 -8.23 27.10 4.33
C THR A 203 -9.08 27.43 3.10
N SER A 204 -9.49 26.44 2.30
CA SER A 204 -10.42 26.66 1.18
C SER A 204 -11.79 27.16 1.64
N CYS A 205 -12.34 26.61 2.72
CA CYS A 205 -13.63 27.03 3.26
C CYS A 205 -13.57 28.47 3.82
N ARG A 206 -12.49 28.84 4.52
CA ARG A 206 -12.25 30.23 4.96
C ARG A 206 -12.12 31.20 3.79
N LEU A 207 -11.45 30.81 2.70
CA LEU A 207 -11.34 31.63 1.50
C LEU A 207 -12.70 31.84 0.82
N ILE A 208 -13.54 30.81 0.75
CA ILE A 208 -14.90 30.92 0.18
C ILE A 208 -15.79 31.81 1.05
N VAL A 209 -15.76 31.61 2.38
CA VAL A 209 -16.52 32.43 3.33
C VAL A 209 -16.05 33.89 3.31
N ALA A 210 -14.74 34.16 3.22
CA ALA A 210 -14.21 35.52 3.10
C ALA A 210 -14.64 36.19 1.79
N ARG A 211 -14.71 35.44 0.68
CA ARG A 211 -15.18 35.93 -0.63
C ARG A 211 -16.67 36.26 -0.63
N LEU A 212 -17.47 35.53 0.15
CA LEU A 212 -18.91 35.74 0.29
C LEU A 212 -19.25 36.92 1.21
N ARG A 213 -18.35 37.30 2.14
CA ARG A 213 -18.57 38.39 3.10
C ARG A 213 -18.10 39.77 2.62
N GLY A 214 -17.37 39.83 1.50
CA GLY A 214 -16.89 41.05 0.86
C GLY A 214 -17.74 41.51 -0.33
N ARG A 215 -18.93 40.94 -0.51
CA ARG A 215 -19.99 41.38 -1.43
C ARG A 215 -21.20 41.79 -0.61
#